data_AF-A0A958UQE3-F1
#
_entry.id   AF-A0A958UQE3-F1
#
_cell.length_a   1.000
_cell.length_b   1.000
_cell.length_c   1.000
_cell.angle_alpha   90.00
_cell.angle_beta   90.00
_cell.angle_gamma   90.00
#
_symmetry.space_group_name_H-M   'P 1'
#
loop_
_entity.id
_entity.type
_entity.pdbx_description
1 polymer ?
#
loop_
_entity_poly.entity_id
_entity_poly.type
_entity_poly.pdbx_seq_one_letter_code
_entity_poly.pdbx_strand_id
1 'polypeptide(L)'
;VSLLKLTGFTKKYYARQISKREQGEVEVLVGAFMILKRSIYNEVGGFDEDYFMYGEDIDLSYKITLAGYKNHYFGGTTVLHYKGESTKKDDAYFERFYGAMQIFYRKHFNKNFLLESSVSAGVAFAKAARKITSDKKIVPLPKLERNYFFTENIELLEKLSATTATVFQMASKNVHSQVVIKNSLLVFDAEYISYKEIFQLMKQLKGHDNLFRIRPFGCNFIIGSDQSDEKGGVVVF
;
A
#
# COMPACT_ATOMS: atom_id res chain seq x y z
N VAL A 1 -7.10 -18.24 -6.49
CA VAL A 1 -6.67 -17.11 -5.63
C VAL A 1 -7.82 -16.17 -5.26
N SER A 2 -8.64 -15.73 -6.22
CA SER A 2 -9.81 -14.84 -6.01
C SER A 2 -10.97 -15.48 -5.23
N LEU A 3 -11.32 -16.74 -5.51
CA LEU A 3 -12.37 -17.48 -4.79
C LEU A 3 -12.00 -17.70 -3.31
N LEU A 4 -10.73 -18.00 -3.03
CA LEU A 4 -10.20 -18.20 -1.66
C LEU A 4 -10.23 -16.90 -0.82
N LYS A 5 -10.08 -15.75 -1.46
CA LYS A 5 -10.20 -14.43 -0.82
C LYS A 5 -11.65 -14.13 -0.42
N LEU A 6 -12.63 -14.68 -1.14
CA LEU A 6 -14.06 -14.53 -0.88
C LEU A 6 -14.61 -15.49 0.15
N THR A 7 -14.07 -16.71 0.22
CA THR A 7 -14.47 -17.70 1.21
C THR A 7 -13.77 -17.53 2.56
N GLY A 8 -12.96 -16.47 2.74
CA GLY A 8 -12.20 -16.22 3.97
C GLY A 8 -10.95 -17.10 4.13
N PHE A 9 -10.65 -17.98 3.19
CA PHE A 9 -9.46 -18.84 3.18
C PHE A 9 -8.24 -18.09 2.65
N THR A 10 -7.78 -17.10 3.41
CA THR A 10 -6.61 -16.25 3.07
C THR A 10 -5.25 -16.93 3.28
N LYS A 11 -5.22 -18.16 3.85
CA LYS A 11 -3.98 -18.87 4.21
C LYS A 11 -3.02 -19.09 3.02
N LYS A 12 -3.54 -19.24 1.80
CA LYS A 12 -2.74 -19.40 0.56
C LYS A 12 -2.58 -18.10 -0.25
N TYR A 13 -3.19 -16.99 0.18
CA TYR A 13 -3.12 -15.73 -0.57
C TYR A 13 -1.82 -14.96 -0.28
N TYR A 14 -1.32 -15.06 0.95
CA TYR A 14 -0.06 -14.45 1.35
C TYR A 14 1.02 -15.52 1.39
N ALA A 15 2.24 -15.14 1.01
CA ALA A 15 3.44 -15.97 1.16
C ALA A 15 3.84 -16.09 2.64
N ARG A 16 3.04 -16.78 3.45
CA ARG A 16 3.23 -16.94 4.90
C ARG A 16 4.44 -17.80 5.26
N GLN A 17 5.00 -18.51 4.29
CA GLN A 17 6.21 -19.31 4.43
C GLN A 17 7.49 -18.46 4.52
N ILE A 18 7.44 -17.16 4.16
CA ILE A 18 8.58 -16.25 4.25
C ILE A 18 8.31 -15.22 5.34
N SER A 19 9.25 -15.06 6.27
CA SER A 19 9.15 -14.06 7.32
C SER A 19 9.32 -12.65 6.73
N LYS A 20 8.76 -11.62 7.39
CA LYS A 20 8.76 -10.23 6.86
C LYS A 20 10.14 -9.68 6.49
N ARG A 21 11.20 -10.09 7.20
CA ARG A 21 12.59 -9.64 6.99
C ARG A 21 13.44 -10.62 6.19
N GLU A 22 12.88 -11.75 5.80
CA GLU A 22 13.56 -12.76 5.00
C GLU A 22 13.37 -12.47 3.51
N GLN A 23 14.03 -13.30 2.71
CA GLN A 23 13.94 -13.28 1.26
C GLN A 23 13.61 -14.69 0.77
N GLY A 24 12.89 -14.79 -0.34
CA GLY A 24 12.52 -16.09 -0.87
C GLY A 24 11.63 -16.01 -2.10
N GLU A 25 11.46 -17.16 -2.75
CA GLU A 25 10.64 -17.30 -3.94
C GLU A 25 9.15 -17.19 -3.60
N VAL A 26 8.43 -16.42 -4.41
CA VAL A 26 6.98 -16.23 -4.31
C VAL A 26 6.34 -16.42 -5.68
N GLU A 27 5.07 -16.77 -5.72
CA GLU A 27 4.37 -16.93 -7.01
C GLU A 27 4.08 -15.57 -7.66
N VAL A 28 3.65 -14.59 -6.85
CA VAL A 28 3.18 -13.29 -7.31
C VAL A 28 3.74 -12.17 -6.45
N LEU A 29 4.19 -11.09 -7.08
CA LEU A 29 4.57 -9.84 -6.43
C LEU A 29 3.46 -8.78 -6.55
N VAL A 30 3.45 -7.82 -5.62
CA VAL A 30 2.53 -6.69 -5.68
C VAL A 30 3.12 -5.61 -6.58
N GLY A 31 2.38 -5.20 -7.61
CA GLY A 31 2.82 -4.24 -8.62
C GLY A 31 3.18 -2.83 -8.12
N ALA A 32 2.84 -2.50 -6.87
CA ALA A 32 3.12 -1.19 -6.27
C ALA A 32 4.62 -0.86 -6.19
N PHE A 33 5.48 -1.86 -6.06
CA PHE A 33 6.93 -1.68 -6.13
C PHE A 33 7.60 -2.99 -6.53
N MET A 34 8.18 -3.02 -7.72
CA MET A 34 8.91 -4.16 -8.27
C MET A 34 10.15 -3.66 -9.01
N ILE A 35 11.20 -4.48 -9.01
CA ILE A 35 12.40 -4.26 -9.83
C ILE A 35 12.55 -5.49 -10.71
N LEU A 36 12.74 -5.27 -12.02
CA LEU A 36 12.85 -6.33 -13.00
C LEU A 36 13.95 -5.99 -14.01
N LYS A 37 14.66 -7.01 -14.51
CA LYS A 37 15.58 -6.83 -15.64
C LYS A 37 14.77 -6.45 -16.88
N ARG A 38 15.19 -5.38 -17.57
CA ARG A 38 14.54 -4.91 -18.81
C ARG A 38 14.45 -6.00 -19.88
N SER A 39 15.48 -6.83 -20.02
CA SER A 39 15.48 -7.93 -20.98
C SER A 39 14.35 -8.94 -20.70
N ILE A 40 14.16 -9.33 -19.44
CA ILE A 40 13.09 -10.24 -19.02
C ILE A 40 11.73 -9.60 -19.25
N TYR A 41 11.57 -8.31 -18.90
CA TYR A 41 10.32 -7.57 -19.14
C TYR A 41 9.92 -7.62 -20.62
N ASN A 42 10.87 -7.36 -21.52
CA ASN A 42 10.63 -7.36 -22.95
C ASN A 42 10.37 -8.77 -23.49
N GLU A 43 11.10 -9.78 -23.00
CA GLU A 43 10.95 -11.18 -23.40
C GLU A 43 9.54 -11.71 -23.13
N VAL A 44 8.98 -11.39 -21.97
CA VAL A 44 7.63 -11.82 -21.57
C VAL A 44 6.51 -10.90 -22.06
N GLY A 45 6.84 -9.90 -22.89
CA GLY A 45 5.87 -8.96 -23.46
C GLY A 45 5.30 -7.94 -22.46
N GLY A 46 5.98 -7.66 -21.36
CA GLY A 46 5.64 -6.58 -20.43
C GLY A 46 4.26 -6.68 -19.75
N PHE A 47 3.70 -5.53 -19.38
CA PHE A 47 2.33 -5.45 -18.89
C PHE A 47 1.33 -5.62 -20.04
N ASP A 48 0.25 -6.32 -19.75
CA ASP A 48 -0.77 -6.65 -20.73
C ASP A 48 -1.93 -5.64 -20.66
N GLU A 49 -2.20 -4.96 -21.78
CA GLU A 49 -3.16 -3.85 -21.85
C GLU A 49 -4.62 -4.28 -21.71
N ASP A 50 -4.93 -5.58 -21.76
CA ASP A 50 -6.28 -6.07 -21.46
C ASP A 50 -6.64 -5.84 -19.98
N TYR A 51 -5.64 -5.69 -19.10
CA TYR A 51 -5.84 -5.38 -17.69
C TYR A 51 -5.85 -3.87 -17.46
N PHE A 52 -7.02 -3.33 -17.13
CA PHE A 52 -7.11 -1.97 -16.64
C PHE A 52 -6.58 -1.82 -15.19
N MET A 53 -6.83 -2.80 -14.30
CA MET A 53 -6.41 -2.78 -12.89
C MET A 53 -6.56 -4.15 -12.17
N TYR A 54 -5.69 -4.43 -11.19
CA TYR A 54 -5.69 -5.57 -10.23
C TYR A 54 -5.24 -6.94 -10.73
N GLY A 55 -4.89 -7.09 -12.01
CA GLY A 55 -4.48 -8.37 -12.59
C GLY A 55 -3.17 -8.31 -13.36
N GLU A 56 -2.71 -7.11 -13.69
CA GLU A 56 -1.50 -6.86 -14.47
C GLU A 56 -0.23 -7.37 -13.77
N ASP A 57 -0.15 -7.28 -12.45
CA ASP A 57 0.98 -7.74 -11.66
C ASP A 57 0.97 -9.27 -11.46
N ILE A 58 -0.21 -9.86 -11.33
CA ILE A 58 -0.42 -11.32 -11.32
C ILE A 58 -0.04 -11.93 -12.66
N ASP A 59 -0.53 -11.34 -13.76
CA ASP A 59 -0.23 -11.77 -15.13
C ASP A 59 1.27 -11.70 -15.43
N LEU A 60 1.90 -10.55 -15.15
CA LEU A 60 3.34 -10.37 -15.36
C LEU A 60 4.15 -11.38 -14.53
N SER A 61 3.83 -11.54 -13.24
CA SER A 61 4.50 -12.51 -12.36
C SER A 61 4.39 -13.93 -12.91
N TYR A 62 3.22 -14.31 -13.44
CA TYR A 62 2.97 -15.62 -14.00
C TYR A 62 3.74 -15.85 -15.31
N LYS A 63 3.73 -14.88 -16.23
CA LYS A 63 4.51 -14.95 -17.49
C LYS A 63 6.01 -15.07 -17.23
N ILE A 64 6.53 -14.36 -16.24
CA ILE A 64 7.93 -14.48 -15.78
C ILE A 64 8.23 -15.92 -15.34
N THR A 65 7.35 -16.53 -14.54
CA THR A 65 7.52 -17.93 -14.11
C THR A 65 7.43 -18.91 -15.28
N LEU A 66 6.52 -18.71 -16.24
CA LEU A 66 6.42 -19.56 -17.43
C LEU A 66 7.66 -19.50 -18.32
N ALA A 67 8.33 -18.35 -18.38
CA ALA A 67 9.61 -18.19 -19.08
C ALA A 67 10.81 -18.80 -18.33
N GLY A 68 10.58 -19.49 -17.20
CA GLY A 68 11.62 -20.18 -16.43
C GLY A 68 12.36 -19.28 -15.42
N TYR A 69 11.93 -18.03 -15.24
CA TYR A 69 12.47 -17.12 -14.24
C TYR A 69 11.71 -17.22 -12.91
N LYS A 70 12.21 -16.53 -11.88
CA LYS A 70 11.69 -16.60 -10.51
C LYS A 70 11.32 -15.22 -10.00
N ASN A 71 10.16 -15.11 -9.37
CA ASN A 71 9.79 -13.94 -8.58
C ASN A 71 10.34 -14.11 -7.16
N HIS A 72 11.00 -13.07 -6.65
CA HIS A 72 11.66 -13.12 -5.35
C HIS A 72 11.22 -11.97 -4.46
N TYR A 73 10.66 -12.30 -3.30
CA TYR A 73 10.38 -11.32 -2.25
C TYR A 73 11.68 -10.93 -1.55
N PHE A 74 11.91 -9.64 -1.35
CA PHE A 74 13.06 -9.12 -0.64
C PHE A 74 12.63 -8.30 0.59
N GLY A 75 12.71 -8.91 1.78
CA GLY A 75 12.35 -8.28 3.04
C GLY A 75 13.41 -7.34 3.64
N GLY A 76 14.54 -7.15 2.96
CA GLY A 76 15.64 -6.29 3.41
C GLY A 76 15.40 -4.79 3.24
N THR A 77 14.37 -4.40 2.49
CA THR A 77 13.99 -2.99 2.28
C THR A 77 12.56 -2.71 2.78
N THR A 78 12.27 -1.44 3.06
CA THR A 78 10.92 -0.98 3.40
C THR A 78 10.50 0.09 2.41
N VAL A 79 9.32 -0.07 1.82
CA VAL A 79 8.69 0.91 0.94
C VAL A 79 7.40 1.37 1.60
N LEU A 80 7.18 2.69 1.63
CA LEU A 80 5.92 3.28 2.08
C LEU A 80 5.00 3.50 0.87
N HIS A 81 3.80 2.93 0.92
CA HIS A 81 2.79 3.07 -0.13
C HIS A 81 1.53 3.68 0.46
N TYR A 82 1.24 4.93 0.09
CA TYR A 82 -0.03 5.59 0.38
C TYR A 82 -1.11 5.04 -0.56
N LYS A 83 -2.16 4.44 0.01
CA LYS A 83 -3.26 3.85 -0.77
C LYS A 83 -4.42 4.84 -0.87
N GLY A 84 -5.44 4.49 -1.67
CA GLY A 84 -6.73 5.18 -1.67
C GLY A 84 -7.00 6.14 -2.83
N GLU A 85 -6.00 6.44 -3.67
CA GLU A 85 -6.15 7.44 -4.73
C GLU A 85 -6.98 6.93 -5.93
N SER A 86 -6.57 5.80 -6.51
CA SER A 86 -7.13 5.32 -7.78
C SER A 86 -8.50 4.67 -7.68
N THR A 87 -8.85 4.10 -6.51
CA THR A 87 -10.08 3.32 -6.37
C THR A 87 -10.67 3.39 -4.98
N LYS A 88 -11.96 3.76 -4.90
CA LYS A 88 -12.81 3.56 -3.72
C LYS A 88 -13.29 2.12 -3.68
N LYS A 89 -13.44 1.51 -2.50
CA LYS A 89 -13.95 0.13 -2.38
C LYS A 89 -15.47 0.05 -2.61
N ASP A 90 -15.90 0.43 -3.81
CA ASP A 90 -17.28 0.41 -4.29
C ASP A 90 -17.54 -0.81 -5.19
N ASP A 91 -18.71 -0.88 -5.83
CA ASP A 91 -19.05 -1.99 -6.72
C ASP A 91 -18.13 -2.03 -7.95
N ALA A 92 -17.69 -0.87 -8.46
CA ALA A 92 -16.78 -0.79 -9.60
C ALA A 92 -15.39 -1.37 -9.28
N TYR A 93 -14.90 -1.21 -8.04
CA TYR A 93 -13.70 -1.92 -7.55
C TYR A 93 -13.84 -3.44 -7.74
N PHE A 94 -14.99 -4.00 -7.34
CA PHE A 94 -15.21 -5.44 -7.43
C PHE A 94 -15.33 -5.90 -8.87
N GLU A 95 -16.08 -5.18 -9.72
CA GLU A 95 -16.17 -5.52 -11.15
C GLU A 95 -14.78 -5.54 -11.80
N ARG A 96 -13.93 -4.54 -11.53
CA ARG A 96 -12.56 -4.50 -12.04
C ARG A 96 -11.73 -5.67 -11.52
N PHE A 97 -11.75 -5.90 -10.21
CA PHE A 97 -11.00 -6.99 -9.58
C PHE A 97 -11.39 -8.37 -10.14
N TYR A 98 -12.68 -8.64 -10.29
CA TYR A 98 -13.15 -9.93 -10.81
C TYR A 98 -12.99 -10.06 -12.32
N GLY A 99 -13.23 -8.98 -13.07
CA GLY A 99 -12.97 -8.93 -14.51
C GLY A 99 -11.50 -9.25 -14.82
N ALA A 100 -10.56 -8.69 -14.06
CA ALA A 100 -9.14 -9.01 -14.17
C ALA A 100 -8.86 -10.51 -13.93
N MET A 101 -9.50 -11.12 -12.94
CA MET A 101 -9.33 -12.56 -12.67
C MET A 101 -9.92 -13.44 -13.76
N GLN A 102 -11.01 -13.01 -14.41
CA GLN A 102 -11.56 -13.71 -15.57
C GLN A 102 -10.63 -13.60 -16.79
N ILE A 103 -10.04 -12.43 -17.04
CA ILE A 103 -9.04 -12.23 -18.11
C ILE A 103 -7.86 -13.18 -17.88
N PHE A 104 -7.29 -13.17 -16.67
CA PHE A 104 -6.18 -14.05 -16.31
C PHE A 104 -6.52 -15.53 -16.51
N TYR A 105 -7.71 -15.95 -16.05
CA TYR A 105 -8.13 -17.34 -16.20
C TYR A 105 -8.26 -17.75 -17.68
N ARG A 106 -8.91 -16.92 -18.50
CA ARG A 106 -9.11 -17.20 -19.94
C ARG A 106 -7.79 -17.25 -20.72
N LYS A 107 -6.79 -16.46 -20.32
CA LYS A 107 -5.48 -16.40 -20.99
C LYS A 107 -4.60 -17.61 -20.66
N HIS A 108 -4.59 -18.03 -19.40
CA HIS A 108 -3.59 -18.97 -18.90
C HIS A 108 -4.09 -20.38 -18.63
N PHE A 109 -5.40 -20.61 -18.67
CA PHE A 109 -5.99 -21.92 -18.39
C PHE A 109 -6.99 -22.32 -19.49
N ASN A 110 -7.02 -23.61 -19.80
CA ASN A 110 -7.92 -24.16 -20.82
C ASN A 110 -9.39 -23.86 -20.50
N LYS A 111 -10.16 -23.52 -21.53
CA LYS A 111 -11.60 -23.18 -21.49
C LYS A 111 -12.46 -24.37 -21.01
N ASN A 112 -12.40 -24.67 -19.73
CA ASN A 112 -13.40 -25.51 -19.08
C ASN A 112 -14.56 -24.60 -18.68
N PHE A 113 -15.62 -24.61 -19.48
CA PHE A 113 -16.86 -23.86 -19.25
C PHE A 113 -17.39 -24.01 -17.82
N LEU A 114 -17.21 -25.19 -17.21
CA LEU A 114 -17.56 -25.46 -15.82
C LEU A 114 -16.75 -24.62 -14.82
N LEU A 115 -15.46 -24.41 -15.06
CA LEU A 115 -14.63 -23.62 -14.16
C LEU A 115 -14.89 -22.12 -14.32
N GLU A 116 -15.12 -21.66 -15.55
CA GLU A 116 -15.51 -20.27 -15.84
C GLU A 116 -16.87 -19.92 -15.20
N SER A 117 -17.84 -20.84 -15.30
CA SER A 117 -19.14 -20.73 -14.63
C SER A 117 -19.00 -20.74 -13.11
N SER A 118 -18.11 -21.58 -12.56
CA SER A 118 -17.85 -21.66 -11.11
C SER A 118 -17.20 -20.39 -10.57
N VAL A 119 -16.24 -19.81 -11.30
CA VAL A 119 -15.64 -18.51 -10.95
C VAL A 119 -16.72 -17.44 -10.95
N SER A 120 -17.51 -17.36 -12.01
CA SER A 120 -18.57 -16.35 -12.15
C SER A 120 -19.66 -16.48 -11.06
N ALA A 121 -20.08 -17.71 -10.73
CA ALA A 121 -21.00 -17.98 -9.63
C ALA A 121 -20.40 -17.58 -8.27
N GLY A 122 -19.12 -17.88 -8.04
CA GLY A 122 -18.41 -17.47 -6.82
C GLY A 122 -18.33 -15.95 -6.67
N VAL A 123 -18.13 -15.22 -7.76
CA VAL A 123 -18.17 -13.74 -7.78
C VAL A 123 -19.57 -13.23 -7.43
N ALA A 124 -20.61 -13.78 -8.05
CA ALA A 124 -21.99 -13.36 -7.80
C ALA A 124 -22.40 -13.61 -6.33
N PHE A 125 -22.07 -14.79 -5.79
CA PHE A 125 -22.33 -15.14 -4.40
C PHE A 125 -21.64 -14.18 -3.43
N ALA A 126 -20.37 -13.87 -3.69
CA ALA A 126 -19.62 -12.93 -2.88
C ALA A 126 -20.20 -11.52 -2.86
N LYS A 127 -20.68 -11.01 -4.01
CA LYS A 127 -21.38 -9.73 -4.08
C LYS A 127 -22.66 -9.75 -3.24
N ALA A 128 -23.44 -10.82 -3.34
CA ALA A 128 -24.68 -10.99 -2.57
C ALA A 128 -24.42 -11.06 -1.05
N ALA A 129 -23.43 -11.84 -0.62
CA ALA A 129 -23.05 -11.97 0.79
C ALA A 129 -22.55 -10.65 1.41
N ARG A 130 -21.92 -9.77 0.62
CA ARG A 130 -21.49 -8.44 1.07
C ARG A 130 -22.62 -7.43 1.20
N LYS A 131 -23.62 -7.46 0.30
CA LYS A 131 -24.81 -6.60 0.40
C LYS A 131 -25.55 -6.80 1.74
N ILE A 132 -25.39 -7.98 2.33
CA ILE A 132 -25.97 -8.36 3.64
C ILE A 132 -25.13 -7.87 4.83
N THR A 133 -23.84 -7.53 4.65
CA THR A 133 -22.88 -7.25 5.75
C THR A 133 -22.28 -5.84 5.74
N SER A 134 -22.77 -4.94 4.89
CA SER A 134 -22.18 -3.62 4.69
C SER A 134 -22.66 -2.56 5.69
N ASP A 135 -22.30 -2.71 6.96
CA ASP A 135 -22.16 -1.54 7.85
C ASP A 135 -20.68 -1.15 7.89
N LYS A 136 -20.32 -0.15 7.07
CA LYS A 136 -18.96 0.39 7.06
C LYS A 136 -18.79 1.22 8.33
N LYS A 137 -18.13 0.65 9.35
CA LYS A 137 -17.85 1.35 10.61
C LYS A 137 -16.92 2.55 10.33
N ILE A 138 -17.45 3.76 10.46
CA ILE A 138 -16.67 4.99 10.32
C ILE A 138 -15.71 5.06 11.51
N VAL A 139 -14.41 5.10 11.24
CA VAL A 139 -13.39 5.33 12.26
C VAL A 139 -13.17 6.84 12.33
N PRO A 140 -13.52 7.51 13.43
CA PRO A 140 -13.28 8.94 13.57
C PRO A 140 -11.77 9.21 13.58
N LEU A 141 -11.36 10.32 12.98
CA LEU A 141 -9.97 10.77 13.06
C LEU A 141 -9.59 11.11 14.50
N PRO A 142 -8.34 10.84 14.91
CA PRO A 142 -7.88 11.16 16.25
C PRO A 142 -7.87 12.69 16.45
N LYS A 143 -8.28 13.12 17.64
CA LYS A 143 -8.10 14.52 18.05
C LYS A 143 -6.64 14.72 18.40
N LEU A 144 -5.96 15.60 17.67
CA LEU A 144 -4.55 15.89 17.86
C LEU A 144 -4.36 16.91 19.00
N GLU A 145 -3.38 16.65 19.85
CA GLU A 145 -2.98 17.50 20.98
C GLU A 145 -1.68 18.26 20.71
N ARG A 146 -0.78 17.70 19.90
CA ARG A 146 0.55 18.26 19.64
C ARG A 146 0.94 18.04 18.18
N ASN A 147 1.81 18.92 17.69
CA ASN A 147 2.40 18.79 16.37
C ASN A 147 3.91 18.91 16.50
N TYR A 148 4.64 17.95 15.95
CA TYR A 148 6.10 17.94 15.95
C TYR A 148 6.60 17.97 14.52
N PHE A 149 7.65 18.75 14.31
CA PHE A 149 8.40 18.74 13.07
C PHE A 149 9.84 18.35 13.35
N PHE A 150 10.24 17.21 12.82
CA PHE A 150 11.59 16.70 12.96
C PHE A 150 12.49 17.33 11.91
N THR A 151 13.09 18.45 12.27
CA THR A 151 14.02 19.23 11.45
C THR A 151 14.92 20.06 12.38
N GLU A 152 16.04 20.58 11.86
CA GLU A 152 16.84 21.63 12.49
C GLU A 152 16.71 22.97 11.74
N ASN A 153 15.89 23.02 10.68
CA ASN A 153 15.66 24.20 9.88
C ASN A 153 14.49 25.04 10.45
N ILE A 154 14.83 26.15 11.10
CA ILE A 154 13.87 27.07 11.73
C ILE A 154 12.99 27.76 10.69
N GLU A 155 13.54 28.19 9.55
CA GLU A 155 12.77 28.84 8.48
C GLU A 155 11.68 27.90 7.93
N LEU A 156 12.02 26.62 7.78
CA LEU A 156 11.10 25.59 7.32
C LEU A 156 9.96 25.35 8.34
N LEU A 157 10.29 25.36 9.64
CA LEU A 157 9.33 25.27 10.73
C LEU A 157 8.35 26.44 10.71
N GLU A 158 8.85 27.66 10.58
CA GLU A 158 8.04 28.89 10.51
C GLU A 158 7.12 28.86 9.29
N LYS A 159 7.65 28.50 8.12
CA LYS A 159 6.90 28.43 6.86
C LYS A 159 5.76 27.41 6.91
N LEU A 160 6.04 26.20 7.42
CA LEU A 160 5.02 25.17 7.59
C LEU A 160 3.95 25.62 8.60
N SER A 161 4.37 26.18 9.73
CA SER A 161 3.46 26.62 10.79
C SER A 161 2.52 27.73 10.32
N ALA A 162 3.05 28.72 9.60
CA ALA A 162 2.27 29.81 9.02
C ALA A 162 1.26 29.30 7.98
N THR A 163 1.69 28.44 7.06
CA THR A 163 0.84 27.94 5.96
C THR A 163 -0.30 27.06 6.46
N THR A 164 -0.03 26.25 7.49
CA THR A 164 -1.03 25.32 8.05
C THR A 164 -1.85 25.93 9.18
N ALA A 165 -1.59 27.19 9.55
CA ALA A 165 -2.13 27.82 10.77
C ALA A 165 -2.00 26.91 12.01
N THR A 166 -0.92 26.13 12.08
CA THR A 166 -0.71 25.08 13.09
C THR A 166 0.65 25.29 13.75
N VAL A 167 0.69 25.29 15.08
CA VAL A 167 1.97 25.44 15.81
C VAL A 167 2.69 24.10 15.85
N PHE A 168 3.89 24.05 15.28
CA PHE A 168 4.79 22.91 15.34
C PHE A 168 5.90 23.12 16.37
N GLN A 169 6.20 22.07 17.13
CA GLN A 169 7.38 21.99 17.99
C GLN A 169 8.50 21.30 17.22
N MET A 170 9.69 21.92 17.19
CA MET A 170 10.87 21.30 16.62
C MET A 170 11.25 20.05 17.45
N ALA A 171 11.53 18.94 16.77
CA ALA A 171 11.93 17.68 17.40
C ALA A 171 13.26 17.18 16.83
N SER A 172 14.16 16.73 17.69
CA SER A 172 15.41 16.09 17.26
C SER A 172 15.15 14.64 16.83
N LYS A 173 15.99 14.10 15.95
CA LYS A 173 15.97 12.66 15.60
C LYS A 173 16.23 11.72 16.78
N ASN A 174 16.82 12.22 17.87
CA ASN A 174 17.15 11.46 19.08
C ASN A 174 15.99 11.40 20.10
N VAL A 175 14.72 11.34 19.67
CA VAL A 175 13.59 11.19 20.61
C VAL A 175 13.82 9.95 21.46
N HIS A 176 14.11 10.15 22.75
CA HIS A 176 14.40 9.08 23.68
C HIS A 176 13.22 8.10 23.75
N SER A 177 13.52 6.81 23.78
CA SER A 177 12.58 5.68 23.87
C SER A 177 11.63 5.70 25.08
N GLN A 178 11.82 6.64 26.00
CA GLN A 178 11.01 6.81 27.21
C GLN A 178 9.85 7.81 27.04
N VAL A 179 9.82 8.62 25.97
CA VAL A 179 8.71 9.56 25.73
C VAL A 179 7.64 8.89 24.89
N VAL A 180 6.49 8.62 25.52
CA VAL A 180 5.29 8.15 24.81
C VAL A 180 4.65 9.35 24.11
N ILE A 181 4.92 9.51 22.82
CA ILE A 181 4.21 10.48 21.98
C ILE A 181 2.89 9.85 21.54
N LYS A 182 1.79 10.55 21.80
CA LYS A 182 0.43 10.14 21.43
C LYS A 182 -0.36 11.33 20.90
N ASN A 183 -1.43 11.05 20.16
CA ASN A 183 -2.39 12.06 19.68
C ASN A 183 -1.66 13.21 18.96
N SER A 184 -0.64 12.91 18.16
CA SER A 184 0.25 13.93 17.60
C SER A 184 0.35 13.85 16.09
N LEU A 185 0.47 15.00 15.44
CA LEU A 185 0.96 15.10 14.06
C LEU A 185 2.48 15.09 14.07
N LEU A 186 3.09 14.11 13.42
CA LEU A 186 4.53 13.95 13.33
C LEU A 186 4.95 14.18 11.88
N VAL A 187 5.64 15.29 11.62
CA VAL A 187 6.18 15.63 10.31
C VAL A 187 7.68 15.33 10.32
N PHE A 188 8.16 14.54 9.36
CA PHE A 188 9.57 14.21 9.23
C PHE A 188 10.19 14.91 8.02
N ASP A 189 11.28 15.63 8.25
CA ASP A 189 12.08 16.23 7.17
C ASP A 189 13.09 15.21 6.63
N ALA A 190 12.92 14.78 5.37
CA ALA A 190 13.80 13.78 4.75
C ALA A 190 15.19 14.32 4.40
N GLU A 191 15.44 15.63 4.52
CA GLU A 191 16.80 16.20 4.48
C GLU A 191 17.53 16.03 5.81
N TYR A 192 16.79 15.99 6.93
CA TYR A 192 17.34 15.86 8.27
C TYR A 192 17.40 14.40 8.76
N ILE A 193 16.39 13.60 8.45
CA ILE A 193 16.24 12.20 8.88
C ILE A 193 16.14 11.29 7.66
N SER A 194 16.95 10.23 7.62
CA SER A 194 16.89 9.28 6.51
C SER A 194 15.56 8.53 6.48
N TYR A 195 15.07 8.13 5.30
CA TYR A 195 13.85 7.32 5.19
C TYR A 195 13.87 6.05 6.04
N LYS A 196 15.04 5.44 6.22
CA LYS A 196 15.21 4.26 7.09
C LYS A 196 14.86 4.59 8.54
N GLU A 197 15.39 5.70 9.06
CA GLU A 197 15.12 6.19 10.42
C GLU A 197 13.66 6.66 10.55
N ILE A 198 13.15 7.40 9.55
CA ILE A 198 11.73 7.80 9.50
C ILE A 198 10.84 6.56 9.65
N PHE A 199 11.07 5.51 8.87
CA PHE A 199 10.26 4.30 8.94
C PHE A 199 10.43 3.52 10.25
N GLN A 200 11.59 3.62 10.89
CA GLN A 200 11.78 3.05 12.23
C GLN A 200 10.98 3.83 13.28
N LEU A 201 11.04 5.17 13.26
CA LEU A 201 10.28 6.04 14.14
C LEU A 201 8.77 5.87 13.94
N MET A 202 8.29 5.85 12.68
CA MET A 202 6.88 5.56 12.38
C MET A 202 6.45 4.20 12.93
N LYS A 203 7.30 3.16 12.83
CA LYS A 203 7.01 1.82 13.37
C LYS A 203 6.99 1.79 14.90
N GLN A 204 7.80 2.61 15.56
CA GLN A 204 7.84 2.75 17.02
C GLN A 204 6.66 3.55 17.55
N LEU A 205 6.28 4.62 16.86
CA LEU A 205 5.26 5.59 17.30
C LEU A 205 3.84 5.26 16.81
N LYS A 206 3.66 4.20 16.00
CA LYS A 206 2.33 3.76 15.55
C LYS A 206 1.49 3.24 16.73
N GLY A 207 0.17 3.33 16.61
CA GLY A 207 -0.77 2.76 17.58
C GLY A 207 -1.09 3.65 18.78
N HIS A 208 -0.68 4.92 18.75
CA HIS A 208 -0.95 5.93 19.78
C HIS A 208 -1.71 7.14 19.22
N ASP A 209 -2.63 6.93 18.26
CA ASP A 209 -3.39 8.02 17.61
C ASP A 209 -2.51 9.10 16.96
N ASN A 210 -1.29 8.71 16.58
CA ASN A 210 -0.36 9.57 15.87
C ASN A 210 -0.63 9.53 14.37
N LEU A 211 -0.53 10.71 13.74
CA LEU A 211 -0.55 10.88 12.29
C LEU A 211 0.86 11.20 11.82
N PHE A 212 1.20 10.74 10.61
CA PHE A 212 2.55 10.88 10.07
C PHE A 212 2.54 11.61 8.73
N ARG A 213 3.53 12.46 8.55
CA ARG A 213 3.82 13.16 7.30
C ARG A 213 5.31 13.14 7.03
N ILE A 214 5.68 13.14 5.76
CA ILE A 214 7.07 13.25 5.34
C ILE A 214 7.17 14.47 4.42
N ARG A 215 8.13 15.34 4.65
CA ARG A 215 8.63 16.30 3.66
C ARG A 215 9.71 15.58 2.85
N PRO A 216 9.49 15.28 1.55
CA PRO A 216 10.53 14.66 0.75
C PRO A 216 11.73 15.60 0.53
N PHE A 217 12.88 15.02 0.20
CA PHE A 217 14.11 15.78 -0.04
C PHE A 217 13.91 16.88 -1.10
N GLY A 218 14.34 18.10 -0.81
CA GLY A 218 14.25 19.26 -1.73
C GLY A 218 12.83 19.78 -1.97
N CYS A 219 11.82 19.29 -1.25
CA CYS A 219 10.42 19.60 -1.54
C CYS A 219 9.84 20.65 -0.57
N ASN A 220 8.96 21.49 -1.10
CA ASN A 220 8.16 22.48 -0.35
C ASN A 220 6.74 21.96 -0.06
N PHE A 221 6.63 20.66 0.24
CA PHE A 221 5.37 20.05 0.61
C PHE A 221 5.59 18.88 1.56
N ILE A 222 4.58 18.60 2.36
CA ILE A 222 4.48 17.39 3.17
C ILE A 222 3.43 16.45 2.57
N ILE A 223 3.71 15.14 2.63
CA ILE A 223 2.81 14.10 2.14
C ILE A 223 2.47 13.10 3.25
N GLY A 224 1.23 12.62 3.28
CA GLY A 224 0.86 11.47 4.08
C GLY A 224 -0.58 11.02 3.87
N SER A 225 -1.06 10.14 4.74
CA SER A 225 -2.43 9.63 4.74
C SER A 225 -2.83 9.35 6.18
N ASP A 226 -4.07 9.68 6.53
CA ASP A 226 -4.58 9.55 7.90
C ASP A 226 -5.29 8.21 8.12
N GLN A 227 -5.84 7.63 7.04
CA GLN A 227 -6.54 6.36 7.08
C GLN A 227 -6.22 5.50 5.87
N SER A 228 -6.27 4.18 6.06
CA SER A 228 -5.89 3.21 5.01
C SER A 228 -6.83 3.17 3.80
N ASP A 229 -8.03 3.75 3.91
CA ASP A 229 -9.05 3.81 2.87
C ASP A 229 -9.44 5.23 2.46
N GLU A 230 -8.68 6.23 2.90
CA GLU A 230 -8.78 7.61 2.44
C GLU A 230 -7.65 7.95 1.48
N LYS A 231 -7.88 8.98 0.66
CA LYS A 231 -6.86 9.52 -0.23
C LYS A 231 -5.72 10.12 0.59
N GLY A 232 -4.49 9.95 0.11
CA GLY A 232 -3.37 10.67 0.66
C GLY A 232 -3.54 12.19 0.47
N GLY A 233 -2.94 12.97 1.37
CA GLY A 233 -2.93 14.42 1.30
C GLY A 233 -1.52 14.94 0.99
N VAL A 234 -1.48 16.04 0.24
CA VAL A 234 -0.29 16.86 0.04
C VAL A 234 -0.61 18.27 0.56
N VAL A 235 0.27 18.80 1.39
CA VAL A 235 0.18 20.19 1.87
C VAL A 235 1.44 20.91 1.41
N VAL A 236 1.26 21.91 0.55
CA VAL A 236 2.33 22.74 -0.01
C VAL A 236 2.54 23.94 0.91
N PHE A 237 3.79 24.32 1.16
CA PHE A 237 4.15 25.44 2.03
C PHE A 237 5.40 26.15 1.55
#